data_AF-A0AAQ3K8G5-F1
#
_entry.id   AF-A0AAQ3K8G5-F1
#
_cell.length_a   1.000
_cell.length_b   1.000
_cell.length_c   1.000
_cell.angle_alpha   90.00
_cell.angle_beta   90.00
_cell.angle_gamma   90.00
#
_symmetry.space_group_name_H-M   'P 1'
#
loop_
_entity.id
_entity.type
_entity.pdbx_description
1 polymer ?
#
loop_
_entity_poly.entity_id
_entity_poly.type
_entity_poly.pdbx_seq_one_letter_code
_entity_poly.pdbx_strand_id
1 'polypeptide(L)'
;MASGLHLDDEDDFGGDVPGSQSGKRSGDKRNFGDLDEEEDDVFGLKKAKSKVEESGPGMTTGMILSLRESLQNNKDKLATCQEELETAKLEIQKWHSAFLNGPATPAGTSPESGLVLTYLQNLKSSEESLKEQLEKAKKREAAFIVTFAKREQEIADLKSAVRELKTQMRPPSMQTRRLLLDPAIHEEFTRLKNLVEEKDKKIKELQDNLAAVNFTASSKLGKMLMAKCRTLQEENEEIGAMASEGKIHELGMKIAVLKSQSAEYRNQFEALYKHMEGLTNDMERSNEMVYILQEKLEAKDYELRKLNELFSQKEATEQRDDYENGVKEEVPANEENSAGAEA
;
A
#
# COMPACT_ATOMS: atom_id res chain seq x y z
N MET A 1 24.09 34.38 25.25
CA MET A 1 23.93 35.75 24.68
C MET A 1 22.66 35.75 23.86
N ALA A 2 21.89 36.86 23.87
CA ALA A 2 20.72 37.21 23.03
C ALA A 2 19.58 36.15 22.93
N SER A 3 18.35 36.35 23.45
CA SER A 3 17.34 37.43 23.24
C SER A 3 16.68 37.37 21.86
N GLY A 4 15.36 37.46 21.67
CA GLY A 4 14.17 37.51 22.57
C GLY A 4 12.99 36.80 21.86
N LEU A 5 11.68 36.94 22.15
CA LEU A 5 10.84 37.77 23.04
C LEU A 5 9.69 36.81 23.50
N HIS A 6 9.32 36.66 24.77
CA HIS A 6 8.62 37.60 25.66
C HIS A 6 7.28 38.09 25.10
N LEU A 7 6.21 37.50 25.63
CA LEU A 7 4.82 37.97 25.55
C LEU A 7 4.34 38.08 27.00
N ASP A 8 4.14 39.30 27.46
CA ASP A 8 3.41 39.65 28.68
C ASP A 8 2.03 40.22 28.30
N ASP A 9 1.28 40.70 29.30
CA ASP A 9 -0.08 41.24 29.28
C ASP A 9 -1.17 40.12 29.28
N GLU A 10 -1.61 39.65 30.45
CA GLU A 10 -2.57 40.28 31.39
C GLU A 10 -3.98 40.37 30.74
N ASP A 11 -5.08 39.91 31.35
CA ASP A 11 -5.47 40.08 32.75
C ASP A 11 -6.60 39.11 33.17
N ASP A 12 -6.78 38.92 34.47
CA ASP A 12 -7.76 38.01 35.09
C ASP A 12 -9.05 38.75 35.53
N PHE A 13 -10.24 38.20 35.23
CA PHE A 13 -11.27 37.94 36.26
C PHE A 13 -12.49 37.18 35.71
N GLY A 14 -12.83 36.06 36.33
CA GLY A 14 -14.17 35.46 36.27
C GLY A 14 -15.05 35.92 37.43
N GLY A 15 -16.38 35.93 37.26
CA GLY A 15 -17.31 36.22 38.37
C GLY A 15 -18.75 36.49 37.94
N ASP A 16 -19.64 35.57 38.28
CA ASP A 16 -21.08 35.61 37.98
C ASP A 16 -21.88 36.68 38.78
N VAL A 17 -22.99 37.15 38.16
CA VAL A 17 -24.27 37.78 38.66
C VAL A 17 -24.50 38.10 40.17
N PRO A 18 -25.50 38.95 40.56
CA PRO A 18 -26.43 39.81 39.78
C PRO A 18 -26.67 41.25 40.36
N GLY A 19 -27.41 42.10 39.62
CA GLY A 19 -28.46 42.94 40.24
C GLY A 19 -28.37 44.49 40.22
N SER A 20 -29.45 45.10 39.71
CA SER A 20 -30.11 46.35 40.19
C SER A 20 -29.46 47.75 40.01
N GLN A 21 -30.22 48.63 39.32
CA GLN A 21 -30.25 50.12 39.43
C GLN A 21 -29.01 50.94 38.95
N SER A 22 -29.13 52.14 38.37
CA SER A 22 -30.30 52.86 37.80
C SER A 22 -29.88 54.06 36.93
N GLY A 23 -30.76 54.50 36.01
CA GLY A 23 -30.73 55.84 35.38
C GLY A 23 -30.35 55.87 33.89
N LYS A 24 -30.86 56.81 33.07
CA LYS A 24 -31.93 57.81 33.30
C LYS A 24 -32.34 58.41 31.92
N ARG A 25 -33.60 58.91 31.80
CA ARG A 25 -34.21 59.64 30.65
C ARG A 25 -34.60 58.78 29.42
N SER A 26 -35.70 59.06 28.69
CA SER A 26 -36.87 59.94 28.92
C SER A 26 -37.94 59.66 27.84
N GLY A 27 -39.25 59.69 28.16
CA GLY A 27 -40.31 59.75 27.13
C GLY A 27 -41.55 58.86 27.36
N ASP A 28 -42.39 59.22 28.32
CA ASP A 28 -43.70 58.62 28.64
C ASP A 28 -44.80 59.62 28.18
N LYS A 29 -45.99 59.29 27.64
CA LYS A 29 -46.88 58.11 27.73
C LYS A 29 -47.57 57.76 26.41
N ARG A 30 -48.28 56.62 26.38
CA ARG A 30 -49.57 56.46 25.67
C ARG A 30 -50.68 56.52 26.73
N ASN A 31 -51.67 57.40 26.58
CA ASN A 31 -52.84 57.45 27.46
C ASN A 31 -54.07 56.94 26.69
N PHE A 32 -54.63 55.81 27.12
CA PHE A 32 -55.97 55.38 26.72
C PHE A 32 -56.96 56.10 27.65
N GLY A 33 -57.75 57.03 27.11
CA GLY A 33 -59.13 57.25 27.56
C GLY A 33 -59.99 56.53 26.53
N ASP A 34 -60.71 55.46 26.85
CA ASP A 34 -61.81 55.36 27.82
C ASP A 34 -63.04 56.12 27.34
N LEU A 35 -64.17 55.41 27.32
CA LEU A 35 -65.37 55.72 26.54
C LEU A 35 -66.45 56.22 27.49
N ASP A 36 -66.63 57.54 27.57
CA ASP A 36 -67.79 58.10 28.26
C ASP A 36 -68.96 58.25 27.27
N GLU A 37 -69.98 57.41 27.47
CA GLU A 37 -71.30 57.52 26.85
C GLU A 37 -72.04 58.71 27.49
N GLU A 38 -72.21 59.82 26.77
CA GLU A 38 -73.17 60.86 27.18
C GLU A 38 -74.50 60.68 26.43
N GLU A 39 -75.50 60.21 27.17
CA GLU A 39 -76.91 60.24 26.76
C GLU A 39 -77.40 61.70 26.71
N ASP A 40 -77.84 62.18 25.54
CA ASP A 40 -78.42 63.52 25.38
C ASP A 40 -79.76 63.64 26.14
N ASP A 41 -79.73 64.22 27.35
CA ASP A 41 -80.92 64.48 28.19
C ASP A 41 -81.74 65.68 27.66
N VAL A 42 -82.60 65.36 26.69
CA VAL A 42 -83.36 66.30 25.84
C VAL A 42 -84.39 67.20 26.56
N PHE A 43 -84.57 67.12 27.89
CA PHE A 43 -85.61 67.89 28.61
C PHE A 43 -85.16 68.73 29.84
N GLY A 44 -84.04 69.44 29.72
CA GLY A 44 -83.57 70.47 30.67
C GLY A 44 -84.45 71.74 30.78
N LEU A 45 -85.70 71.61 31.25
CA LEU A 45 -86.67 72.71 31.47
C LEU A 45 -86.23 73.67 32.61
N LYS A 46 -85.30 74.60 32.32
CA LYS A 46 -84.92 75.68 33.26
C LYS A 46 -86.02 76.74 33.39
N LYS A 47 -86.92 76.46 34.33
CA LYS A 47 -88.04 77.28 34.80
C LYS A 47 -87.57 78.55 35.52
N ALA A 48 -87.17 79.57 34.77
CA ALA A 48 -86.81 80.88 35.32
C ALA A 48 -88.05 81.61 35.86
N LYS A 49 -88.15 81.78 37.18
CA LYS A 49 -89.18 82.60 37.83
C LYS A 49 -89.05 84.07 37.40
N SER A 50 -90.00 84.55 36.60
CA SER A 50 -90.18 85.99 36.38
C SER A 50 -90.66 86.65 37.68
N LYS A 51 -89.77 87.38 38.36
CA LYS A 51 -90.16 88.27 39.46
C LYS A 51 -90.98 89.42 38.87
N VAL A 52 -92.22 89.59 39.35
CA VAL A 52 -93.07 90.72 38.97
C VAL A 52 -92.51 91.98 39.62
N GLU A 53 -92.07 92.92 38.80
CA GLU A 53 -91.70 94.29 39.15
C GLU A 53 -92.12 95.17 37.94
N GLU A 54 -92.52 96.42 38.18
CA GLU A 54 -93.42 97.16 37.27
C GLU A 54 -92.89 97.31 35.83
N SER A 55 -93.82 97.29 34.88
CA SER A 55 -93.57 97.25 33.43
C SER A 55 -92.99 98.56 32.87
N GLY A 56 -91.72 98.83 33.16
CA GLY A 56 -90.90 99.76 32.40
C GLY A 56 -90.62 99.22 30.98
N PRO A 57 -90.72 100.03 29.90
CA PRO A 57 -90.62 99.55 28.51
C PRO A 57 -89.33 98.77 28.16
N GLY A 58 -88.24 98.95 28.91
CA GLY A 58 -86.97 98.26 28.68
C GLY A 58 -86.96 96.78 29.05
N MET A 59 -87.72 96.34 30.05
CA MET A 59 -87.57 94.98 30.61
C MET A 59 -88.34 93.92 29.79
N THR A 60 -89.55 94.25 29.35
CA THR A 60 -90.31 93.48 28.35
C THR A 60 -89.57 93.44 27.02
N THR A 61 -88.96 94.55 26.60
CA THR A 61 -88.10 94.59 25.40
C THR A 61 -86.91 93.64 25.54
N GLY A 62 -86.24 93.60 26.70
CA GLY A 62 -85.14 92.67 26.99
C GLY A 62 -85.55 91.19 26.85
N MET A 63 -86.65 90.77 27.49
CA MET A 63 -87.15 89.39 27.34
C MET A 63 -87.54 89.05 25.90
N ILE A 64 -88.15 89.98 25.16
CA ILE A 64 -88.49 89.80 23.75
C ILE A 64 -87.21 89.65 22.90
N LEU A 65 -86.14 90.38 23.21
CA LEU A 65 -84.86 90.24 22.51
C LEU A 65 -84.19 88.89 22.83
N SER A 66 -84.09 88.47 24.10
CA SER A 66 -83.50 87.17 24.45
C SER A 66 -84.31 85.98 23.90
N LEU A 67 -85.64 86.09 23.83
CA LEU A 67 -86.47 85.08 23.17
C LEU A 67 -86.28 85.08 21.65
N ARG A 68 -86.10 86.25 21.01
CA ARG A 68 -85.78 86.32 19.57
C ARG A 68 -84.39 85.78 19.27
N GLU A 69 -83.40 86.07 20.09
CA GLU A 69 -82.04 85.55 19.99
C GLU A 69 -82.00 84.03 20.20
N SER A 70 -82.72 83.51 21.20
CA SER A 70 -82.85 82.06 21.42
C SER A 70 -83.62 81.37 20.28
N LEU A 71 -84.68 82.00 19.75
CA LEU A 71 -85.40 81.50 18.59
C LEU A 71 -84.51 81.47 17.33
N GLN A 72 -83.70 82.52 17.14
CA GLN A 72 -82.75 82.62 16.03
C GLN A 72 -81.65 81.56 16.15
N ASN A 73 -81.02 81.42 17.32
CA ASN A 73 -80.02 80.38 17.59
C ASN A 73 -80.59 78.96 17.40
N ASN A 74 -81.82 78.69 17.85
CA ASN A 74 -82.48 77.40 17.62
C ASN A 74 -82.80 77.18 16.13
N LYS A 75 -83.13 78.23 15.38
CA LYS A 75 -83.35 78.18 13.93
C LYS A 75 -82.05 77.93 13.16
N ASP A 76 -80.95 78.54 13.61
CA ASP A 76 -79.62 78.37 13.01
C ASP A 76 -79.10 76.95 13.29
N LYS A 77 -79.23 76.45 14.53
CA LYS A 77 -78.95 75.04 14.87
C LYS A 77 -79.79 74.06 14.07
N LEU A 78 -81.10 74.33 13.89
CA LEU A 78 -81.96 73.49 13.06
C LEU A 78 -81.49 73.46 11.60
N ALA A 79 -81.02 74.59 11.07
CA ALA A 79 -80.43 74.65 9.74
C ALA A 79 -79.13 73.82 9.64
N THR A 80 -78.24 73.93 10.65
CA THR A 80 -77.01 73.10 10.71
C THR A 80 -77.34 71.61 10.79
N CYS A 81 -78.25 71.19 11.68
CA CYS A 81 -78.65 69.77 11.75
C CYS A 81 -79.38 69.29 10.50
N GLN A 82 -80.07 70.17 9.75
CA GLN A 82 -80.61 69.84 8.43
C GLN A 82 -79.50 69.65 7.38
N GLU A 83 -78.47 70.50 7.38
CA GLU A 83 -77.31 70.36 6.51
C GLU A 83 -76.50 69.08 6.82
N GLU A 84 -76.26 68.79 8.10
CA GLU A 84 -75.63 67.54 8.57
C GLU A 84 -76.45 66.31 8.20
N LEU A 85 -77.78 66.37 8.31
CA LEU A 85 -78.66 65.28 7.89
C LEU A 85 -78.63 65.05 6.37
N GLU A 86 -78.63 66.11 5.55
CA GLU A 86 -78.53 65.97 4.10
C GLU A 86 -77.14 65.52 3.65
N THR A 87 -76.05 65.97 4.30
CA THR A 87 -74.70 65.46 4.01
C THR A 87 -74.55 63.98 4.40
N ALA A 88 -75.08 63.57 5.56
CA ALA A 88 -75.13 62.16 5.96
C ALA A 88 -75.97 61.29 5.00
N LYS A 89 -77.13 61.80 4.52
CA LYS A 89 -77.93 61.11 3.48
C LYS A 89 -77.17 60.96 2.16
N LEU A 90 -76.49 62.01 1.70
CA LEU A 90 -75.66 61.97 0.49
C LEU A 90 -74.49 60.99 0.65
N GLU A 91 -73.89 60.92 1.84
CA GLU A 91 -72.86 59.93 2.14
C GLU A 91 -73.41 58.49 2.15
N ILE A 92 -74.55 58.23 2.80
CA ILE A 92 -75.22 56.91 2.76
C ILE A 92 -75.55 56.52 1.31
N GLN A 93 -76.11 57.45 0.51
CA GLN A 93 -76.42 57.22 -0.90
C GLN A 93 -75.14 56.92 -1.72
N LYS A 94 -74.04 57.62 -1.45
CA LYS A 94 -72.73 57.35 -2.05
C LYS A 94 -72.24 55.95 -1.70
N TRP A 95 -72.28 55.55 -0.43
CA TRP A 95 -71.93 54.19 0.01
C TRP A 95 -72.83 53.12 -0.65
N HIS A 96 -74.15 53.33 -0.68
CA HIS A 96 -75.09 52.43 -1.37
C HIS A 96 -74.73 52.28 -2.85
N SER A 97 -74.42 53.38 -3.54
CA SER A 97 -74.00 53.34 -4.95
C SER A 97 -72.65 52.63 -5.15
N ALA A 98 -71.73 52.74 -4.19
CA ALA A 98 -70.44 52.05 -4.24
C ALA A 98 -70.58 50.53 -4.02
N PHE A 99 -71.50 50.08 -3.16
CA PHE A 99 -71.78 48.65 -2.95
C PHE A 99 -72.59 48.03 -4.10
N LEU A 100 -73.57 48.75 -4.66
CA LEU A 100 -74.37 48.31 -5.82
C LEU A 100 -73.52 48.16 -7.10
N ASN A 101 -72.52 49.02 -7.29
CA ASN A 101 -71.57 48.92 -8.40
C ASN A 101 -70.30 48.12 -8.02
N GLY A 102 -70.24 47.57 -6.81
CA GLY A 102 -69.07 46.92 -6.25
C GLY A 102 -69.05 45.40 -6.49
N PRO A 103 -67.87 44.75 -6.53
CA PRO A 103 -67.76 43.30 -6.79
C PRO A 103 -68.40 42.40 -5.72
N ALA A 104 -68.77 42.97 -4.56
CA ALA A 104 -69.31 42.26 -3.41
C ALA A 104 -70.80 41.89 -3.53
N THR A 105 -71.52 42.41 -4.53
CA THR A 105 -72.95 42.12 -4.72
C THR A 105 -73.22 41.60 -6.14
N PRO A 106 -74.07 40.57 -6.31
CA PRO A 106 -74.58 40.19 -7.63
C PRO A 106 -75.42 41.32 -8.23
N ALA A 107 -75.23 41.58 -9.52
CA ALA A 107 -75.87 42.69 -10.22
C ALA A 107 -77.41 42.62 -10.12
N GLY A 108 -78.01 43.60 -9.46
CA GLY A 108 -79.46 43.78 -9.37
C GLY A 108 -80.12 43.40 -8.03
N THR A 109 -79.37 42.90 -7.04
CA THR A 109 -79.89 42.59 -5.69
C THR A 109 -79.41 43.56 -4.62
N SER A 110 -80.24 43.81 -3.59
CA SER A 110 -79.87 44.63 -2.43
C SER A 110 -78.61 44.06 -1.75
N PRO A 111 -77.66 44.89 -1.27
CA PRO A 111 -76.49 44.40 -0.55
C PRO A 111 -76.88 43.65 0.72
N GLU A 112 -76.69 42.33 0.73
CA GLU A 112 -76.87 41.52 1.93
C GLU A 112 -75.66 41.71 2.85
N SER A 113 -75.89 42.24 4.05
CA SER A 113 -74.83 42.65 4.99
C SER A 113 -73.79 41.55 5.27
N GLY A 114 -74.23 40.29 5.40
CA GLY A 114 -73.34 39.15 5.60
C GLY A 114 -72.40 38.86 4.42
N LEU A 115 -72.86 39.05 3.18
CA LEU A 115 -72.04 38.88 1.97
C LEU A 115 -71.01 40.01 1.84
N VAL A 116 -71.40 41.25 2.17
CA VAL A 116 -70.47 42.39 2.19
C VAL A 116 -69.41 42.21 3.29
N LEU A 117 -69.79 41.78 4.50
CA LEU A 117 -68.86 41.52 5.60
C LEU A 117 -67.87 40.39 5.28
N THR A 118 -68.35 39.27 4.70
CA THR A 118 -67.46 38.16 4.31
C THR A 118 -66.54 38.56 3.15
N TYR A 119 -67.02 39.34 2.18
CA TYR A 119 -66.15 39.92 1.14
C TYR A 119 -65.07 40.84 1.73
N LEU A 120 -65.43 41.75 2.65
CA LEU A 120 -64.47 42.64 3.31
C LEU A 120 -63.44 41.86 4.14
N GLN A 121 -63.85 40.80 4.84
CA GLN A 121 -62.95 39.93 5.60
C GLN A 121 -61.99 39.16 4.68
N ASN A 122 -62.47 38.68 3.53
CA ASN A 122 -61.63 38.03 2.51
C ASN A 122 -60.68 39.00 1.82
N LEU A 123 -61.12 40.24 1.57
CA LEU A 123 -60.28 41.29 1.01
C LEU A 123 -59.17 41.67 2.00
N LYS A 124 -59.49 41.78 3.29
CA LYS A 124 -58.53 42.05 4.36
C LYS A 124 -57.49 40.91 4.51
N SER A 125 -57.92 39.65 4.51
CA SER A 125 -56.98 38.52 4.59
C SER A 125 -56.11 38.40 3.33
N SER A 126 -56.65 38.73 2.15
CA SER A 126 -55.88 38.88 0.91
C SER A 126 -54.85 40.02 1.00
N GLU A 127 -55.23 41.18 1.56
CA GLU A 127 -54.34 42.32 1.76
C GLU A 127 -53.19 41.97 2.72
N GLU A 128 -53.51 41.32 3.85
CA GLU A 128 -52.52 40.83 4.82
C GLU A 128 -51.57 39.80 4.19
N SER A 129 -52.09 38.86 3.39
CA SER A 129 -51.26 37.89 2.65
C SER A 129 -50.33 38.55 1.63
N LEU A 130 -50.82 39.53 0.87
CA LEU A 130 -50.00 40.27 -0.10
C LEU A 130 -48.92 41.11 0.60
N LYS A 131 -49.23 41.73 1.75
CA LYS A 131 -48.23 42.42 2.58
C LYS A 131 -47.15 41.46 3.08
N GLU A 132 -47.52 40.27 3.54
CA GLU A 132 -46.54 39.26 3.98
C GLU A 132 -45.66 38.77 2.82
N GLN A 133 -46.23 38.56 1.63
CA GLN A 133 -45.47 38.21 0.43
C GLN A 133 -44.51 39.32 -0.01
N LEU A 134 -44.93 40.59 0.06
CA LEU A 134 -44.11 41.76 -0.22
C LEU A 134 -42.92 41.85 0.76
N GLU A 135 -43.13 41.67 2.06
CA GLU A 135 -42.05 41.67 3.04
C GLU A 135 -41.11 40.47 2.87
N LYS A 136 -41.63 39.29 2.50
CA LYS A 136 -40.81 38.13 2.09
C LYS A 136 -40.02 38.40 0.80
N ALA A 137 -40.53 39.22 -0.12
CA ALA A 137 -39.81 39.62 -1.33
C ALA A 137 -38.68 40.60 -1.01
N LYS A 138 -38.97 41.69 -0.28
CA LYS A 138 -37.97 42.67 0.18
C LYS A 138 -36.82 42.03 0.96
N LYS A 139 -37.12 41.08 1.87
CA LYS A 139 -36.09 40.34 2.62
C LYS A 139 -35.18 39.48 1.71
N ARG A 140 -35.74 38.87 0.66
CA ARG A 140 -34.97 38.12 -0.34
C ARG A 140 -34.12 39.05 -1.21
N GLU A 141 -34.67 40.18 -1.64
CA GLU A 141 -33.95 41.20 -2.40
C GLU A 141 -32.76 41.76 -1.61
N ALA A 142 -32.95 42.14 -0.35
CA ALA A 142 -31.88 42.59 0.53
C ALA A 142 -30.77 41.52 0.71
N ALA A 143 -31.16 40.24 0.85
CA ALA A 143 -30.19 39.14 0.90
C ALA A 143 -29.41 38.97 -0.42
N PHE A 144 -30.06 39.16 -1.58
CA PHE A 144 -29.39 39.15 -2.87
C PHE A 144 -28.42 40.33 -3.03
N ILE A 145 -28.78 41.54 -2.61
CA ILE A 145 -27.88 42.71 -2.65
C ILE A 145 -26.60 42.43 -1.85
N VAL A 146 -26.72 41.87 -0.64
CA VAL A 146 -25.55 41.53 0.21
C VAL A 146 -24.70 40.43 -0.43
N THR A 147 -25.30 39.37 -1.00
CA THR A 147 -24.53 38.30 -1.66
C THR A 147 -23.87 38.77 -2.96
N PHE A 148 -24.51 39.67 -3.71
CA PHE A 148 -23.94 40.29 -4.91
C PHE A 148 -22.74 41.17 -4.58
N ALA A 149 -22.87 42.09 -3.62
CA ALA A 149 -21.76 42.93 -3.16
C ALA A 149 -20.57 42.11 -2.66
N LYS A 150 -20.81 41.01 -1.93
CA LYS A 150 -19.74 40.09 -1.50
C LYS A 150 -19.03 39.41 -2.69
N ARG A 151 -19.77 39.04 -3.74
CA ARG A 151 -19.21 38.44 -4.96
C ARG A 151 -18.47 39.46 -5.82
N GLU A 152 -18.92 40.71 -5.88
CA GLU A 152 -18.19 41.79 -6.54
C GLU A 152 -16.86 42.09 -5.85
N GLN A 153 -16.84 42.10 -4.50
CA GLN A 153 -15.62 42.21 -3.72
C GLN A 153 -14.66 41.05 -3.98
N GLU A 154 -15.14 39.80 -3.93
CA GLU A 154 -14.35 38.60 -4.25
C GLU A 154 -13.74 38.67 -5.66
N ILE A 155 -14.50 39.16 -6.65
CA ILE A 155 -14.01 39.40 -8.02
C ILE A 155 -12.94 40.50 -8.05
N ALA A 156 -13.08 41.56 -7.25
CA ALA A 156 -12.08 42.63 -7.16
C ALA A 156 -10.76 42.15 -6.54
N ASP A 157 -10.84 41.30 -5.51
CA ASP A 157 -9.69 40.69 -4.82
C ASP A 157 -8.99 39.66 -5.71
N LEU A 158 -9.73 38.81 -6.43
CA LEU A 158 -9.14 37.92 -7.43
C LEU A 158 -8.46 38.71 -8.57
N LYS A 159 -9.02 39.86 -8.99
CA LYS A 159 -8.40 40.76 -9.98
C LYS A 159 -7.18 41.51 -9.43
N SER A 160 -7.03 41.73 -8.12
CA SER A 160 -5.81 42.29 -7.54
C SER A 160 -4.72 41.22 -7.47
N ALA A 161 -5.03 40.03 -6.94
CA ALA A 161 -4.11 38.89 -6.86
C ALA A 161 -3.55 38.48 -8.24
N VAL A 162 -4.38 38.42 -9.28
CA VAL A 162 -3.93 38.13 -10.66
C VAL A 162 -2.98 39.21 -11.20
N ARG A 163 -3.21 40.49 -10.87
CA ARG A 163 -2.29 41.58 -11.26
C ARG A 163 -0.96 41.45 -10.52
N GLU A 164 -1.00 41.14 -9.23
CA GLU A 164 0.20 40.94 -8.41
C GLU A 164 1.03 39.76 -8.90
N LEU A 165 0.43 38.57 -9.07
CA LEU A 165 1.11 37.40 -9.63
C LEU A 165 1.72 37.69 -11.01
N LYS A 166 1.01 38.44 -11.87
CA LYS A 166 1.55 38.87 -13.17
C LYS A 166 2.74 39.84 -13.04
N THR A 167 2.85 40.59 -11.95
CA THR A 167 4.06 41.39 -11.65
C THR A 167 5.17 40.54 -11.04
N GLN A 168 4.88 39.61 -10.14
CA GLN A 168 5.88 38.69 -9.55
C GLN A 168 6.51 37.78 -10.61
N MET A 169 5.70 37.26 -11.55
CA MET A 169 6.18 36.43 -12.67
C MET A 169 6.91 37.24 -13.76
N ARG A 170 6.92 38.57 -13.70
CA ARG A 170 7.64 39.40 -14.67
C ARG A 170 9.12 39.45 -14.26
N PRO A 171 10.07 38.99 -15.11
CA PRO A 171 11.49 39.10 -14.77
C PRO A 171 11.86 40.56 -14.45
N PRO A 172 12.63 40.80 -13.37
CA PRO A 172 12.83 42.15 -12.81
C PRO A 172 13.54 43.12 -13.76
N SER A 173 14.22 42.62 -14.80
CA SER A 173 14.76 43.45 -15.87
C SER A 173 14.42 42.90 -17.27
N MET A 174 14.34 43.81 -18.24
CA MET A 174 14.23 43.44 -19.66
C MET A 174 15.46 42.69 -20.18
N GLN A 175 16.64 42.92 -19.58
CA GLN A 175 17.87 42.19 -19.90
C GLN A 175 17.74 40.72 -19.46
N THR A 176 17.32 40.46 -18.22
CA THR A 176 17.06 39.10 -17.71
C THR A 176 16.00 38.38 -18.55
N ARG A 177 14.95 39.08 -19.00
CA ARG A 177 13.96 38.51 -19.93
C ARG A 177 14.61 38.12 -21.27
N ARG A 178 15.44 38.98 -21.85
CA ARG A 178 16.13 38.68 -23.11
C ARG A 178 17.11 37.51 -22.96
N LEU A 179 17.82 37.45 -21.81
CA LEU A 179 18.77 36.40 -21.45
C LEU A 179 18.09 35.03 -21.29
N LEU A 180 16.93 34.97 -20.62
CA LEU A 180 16.15 33.74 -20.44
C LEU A 180 15.39 33.29 -21.69
N LEU A 181 15.26 34.17 -22.70
CA LEU A 181 14.70 33.88 -24.01
C LEU A 181 15.78 33.69 -25.09
N ASP A 182 17.05 33.71 -24.72
CA ASP A 182 18.18 33.51 -25.64
C ASP A 182 18.43 32.01 -25.84
N PRO A 183 18.30 31.46 -27.07
CA PRO A 183 18.49 30.04 -27.32
C PRO A 183 19.90 29.54 -26.98
N ALA A 184 20.95 30.35 -27.19
CA ALA A 184 22.32 29.95 -26.89
C ALA A 184 22.55 29.82 -25.38
N ILE A 185 21.86 30.66 -24.58
CA ILE A 185 21.93 30.60 -23.13
C ILE A 185 21.14 29.42 -22.59
N HIS A 186 20.00 29.07 -23.21
CA HIS A 186 19.29 27.82 -22.91
C HIS A 186 20.15 26.58 -23.20
N GLU A 187 20.91 26.59 -24.31
CA GLU A 187 21.83 25.51 -24.67
C GLU A 187 22.98 25.39 -23.65
N GLU A 188 23.62 26.49 -23.25
CA GLU A 188 24.64 26.48 -22.20
C GLU A 188 24.10 26.04 -20.82
N PHE A 189 22.91 26.48 -20.42
CA PHE A 189 22.27 25.97 -19.20
C PHE A 189 21.98 24.46 -19.28
N THR A 190 21.56 23.96 -20.43
CA THR A 190 21.31 22.53 -20.66
C THR A 190 22.61 21.73 -20.63
N ARG A 191 23.67 22.23 -21.28
CA ARG A 191 25.02 21.67 -21.24
C ARG A 191 25.58 21.64 -19.81
N LEU A 192 25.47 22.74 -19.05
CA LEU A 192 25.90 22.81 -17.66
C LEU A 192 25.12 21.86 -16.76
N LYS A 193 23.79 21.77 -16.93
CA LYS A 193 22.95 20.82 -16.21
C LYS A 193 23.38 19.37 -16.48
N ASN A 194 23.56 19.00 -17.76
CA ASN A 194 24.02 17.67 -18.15
C ASN A 194 25.41 17.36 -17.58
N LEU A 195 26.32 18.34 -17.56
CA LEU A 195 27.65 18.21 -16.98
C LEU A 195 27.59 18.00 -15.46
N VAL A 196 26.72 18.72 -14.74
CA VAL A 196 26.49 18.51 -13.30
C VAL A 196 25.94 17.10 -13.06
N GLU A 197 24.92 16.66 -13.80
CA GLU A 197 24.38 15.29 -13.68
C GLU A 197 25.43 14.21 -13.98
N GLU A 198 26.34 14.44 -14.92
CA GLU A 198 27.49 13.56 -15.21
C GLU A 198 28.48 13.52 -14.03
N LYS A 199 28.82 14.68 -13.45
CA LYS A 199 29.74 14.75 -12.29
C LYS A 199 29.11 14.15 -11.04
N ASP A 200 27.82 14.34 -10.79
CA ASP A 200 27.11 13.71 -9.66
C ASP A 200 27.07 12.19 -9.79
N LYS A 201 26.80 11.66 -11.00
CA LYS A 201 26.95 10.23 -11.28
C LYS A 201 28.39 9.77 -11.00
N LYS A 202 29.39 10.53 -11.42
CA LYS A 202 30.79 10.14 -11.20
C LYS A 202 31.22 10.22 -9.73
N ILE A 203 30.72 11.20 -8.98
CA ILE A 203 30.90 11.28 -7.52
C ILE A 203 30.28 10.06 -6.86
N LYS A 204 29.06 9.67 -7.24
CA LYS A 204 28.39 8.48 -6.72
C LYS A 204 29.17 7.20 -7.05
N GLU A 205 29.61 7.02 -8.29
CA GLU A 205 30.49 5.89 -8.67
C GLU A 205 31.78 5.87 -7.83
N LEU A 206 32.42 7.01 -7.60
CA LEU A 206 33.65 7.08 -6.81
C LEU A 206 33.38 6.84 -5.31
N GLN A 207 32.22 7.25 -4.78
CA GLN A 207 31.78 6.93 -3.42
C GLN A 207 31.47 5.43 -3.27
N ASP A 208 30.77 4.82 -4.23
CA ASP A 208 30.48 3.39 -4.25
C ASP A 208 31.77 2.56 -4.38
N ASN A 209 32.71 2.99 -5.24
CA ASN A 209 34.05 2.39 -5.33
C ASN A 209 34.86 2.57 -4.05
N LEU A 210 34.82 3.75 -3.40
CA LEU A 210 35.51 3.99 -2.13
C LEU A 210 34.89 3.18 -0.99
N ALA A 211 33.57 2.97 -0.99
CA ALA A 211 32.89 2.06 -0.07
C ALA A 211 33.25 0.59 -0.33
N ALA A 212 33.44 0.20 -1.59
CA ALA A 212 33.91 -1.14 -1.99
C ALA A 212 35.39 -1.37 -1.64
N VAL A 213 36.25 -0.34 -1.76
CA VAL A 213 37.65 -0.39 -1.30
C VAL A 213 37.72 -0.40 0.23
N ASN A 214 36.83 0.32 0.91
CA ASN A 214 36.59 0.22 2.35
C ASN A 214 35.81 -1.06 2.74
N PHE A 215 36.03 -2.16 2.02
CA PHE A 215 35.51 -3.48 2.35
C PHE A 215 35.90 -3.84 3.78
N THR A 216 34.93 -3.74 4.68
CA THR A 216 35.07 -4.25 6.04
C THR A 216 34.37 -5.60 6.11
N ALA A 217 35.11 -6.64 6.50
CA ALA A 217 34.57 -7.99 6.69
C ALA A 217 33.44 -8.05 7.75
N SER A 218 33.27 -6.99 8.54
CA SER A 218 32.19 -6.78 9.52
C SER A 218 30.90 -6.18 8.94
N SER A 219 30.95 -5.52 7.78
CA SER A 219 29.78 -4.92 7.11
C SER A 219 28.78 -5.99 6.62
N LYS A 220 27.51 -5.61 6.39
CA LYS A 220 26.48 -6.57 5.95
C LYS A 220 26.83 -7.21 4.59
N LEU A 221 27.29 -6.42 3.64
CA LEU A 221 27.73 -6.90 2.33
C LEU A 221 29.04 -7.69 2.45
N GLY A 222 29.99 -7.22 3.27
CA GLY A 222 31.26 -7.91 3.50
C GLY A 222 31.10 -9.28 4.13
N LYS A 223 30.22 -9.42 5.14
CA LYS A 223 29.86 -10.72 5.74
C LYS A 223 29.25 -11.68 4.72
N MET A 224 28.37 -11.17 3.85
CA MET A 224 27.75 -11.97 2.78
C MET A 224 28.78 -12.45 1.75
N LEU A 225 29.70 -11.57 1.33
CA LEU A 225 30.76 -11.96 0.40
C LEU A 225 31.73 -12.95 1.03
N MET A 226 32.18 -12.73 2.28
CA MET A 226 33.05 -13.67 2.98
C MET A 226 32.39 -15.02 3.25
N ALA A 227 31.06 -15.05 3.47
CA ALA A 227 30.31 -16.31 3.53
C ALA A 227 30.32 -17.03 2.17
N LYS A 228 30.06 -16.31 1.07
CA LYS A 228 30.12 -16.88 -0.28
C LYS A 228 31.52 -17.37 -0.66
N CYS A 229 32.58 -16.65 -0.27
CA CYS A 229 33.96 -17.10 -0.49
C CYS A 229 34.27 -18.38 0.31
N ARG A 230 33.78 -18.50 1.56
CA ARG A 230 33.92 -19.75 2.33
C ARG A 230 33.19 -20.92 1.67
N THR A 231 31.92 -20.77 1.29
CA THR A 231 31.18 -21.86 0.65
C THR A 231 31.81 -22.28 -0.68
N LEU A 232 32.24 -21.32 -1.52
CA LEU A 232 32.97 -21.64 -2.76
C LEU A 232 34.32 -22.31 -2.50
N GLN A 233 34.97 -22.03 -1.39
CA GLN A 233 36.23 -22.69 -1.02
C GLN A 233 35.98 -24.11 -0.49
N GLU A 234 34.96 -24.29 0.36
CA GLU A 234 34.47 -25.60 0.82
C GLU A 234 34.07 -26.49 -0.37
N GLU A 235 33.30 -25.97 -1.34
CA GLU A 235 32.93 -26.67 -2.59
C GLU A 235 34.17 -27.06 -3.43
N ASN A 236 35.17 -26.18 -3.56
CA ASN A 236 36.41 -26.49 -4.30
C ASN A 236 37.28 -27.53 -3.57
N GLU A 237 37.33 -27.49 -2.25
CA GLU A 237 38.02 -28.48 -1.41
C GLU A 237 37.32 -29.84 -1.51
N GLU A 238 35.99 -29.88 -1.55
CA GLU A 238 35.19 -31.11 -1.78
C GLU A 238 35.40 -31.68 -3.19
N ILE A 239 35.39 -30.85 -4.24
CA ILE A 239 35.71 -31.27 -5.62
C ILE A 239 37.15 -31.83 -5.71
N GLY A 240 38.11 -31.18 -5.06
CA GLY A 240 39.49 -31.65 -4.98
C GLY A 240 39.60 -32.98 -4.24
N ALA A 241 38.88 -33.14 -3.12
CA ALA A 241 38.79 -34.38 -2.36
C ALA A 241 38.21 -35.51 -3.22
N MET A 242 37.04 -35.33 -3.82
CA MET A 242 36.40 -36.32 -4.71
C MET A 242 37.32 -36.75 -5.88
N ALA A 243 38.00 -35.78 -6.52
CA ALA A 243 38.94 -36.08 -7.60
C ALA A 243 40.14 -36.92 -7.12
N SER A 244 40.67 -36.62 -5.93
CA SER A 244 41.77 -37.38 -5.32
C SER A 244 41.33 -38.78 -4.86
N GLU A 245 40.14 -38.89 -4.26
CA GLU A 245 39.56 -40.14 -3.77
C GLU A 245 39.29 -41.10 -4.92
N GLY A 246 38.72 -40.61 -6.03
CA GLY A 246 38.53 -41.42 -7.24
C GLY A 246 39.83 -42.03 -7.75
N LYS A 247 40.94 -41.27 -7.73
CA LYS A 247 42.25 -41.78 -8.14
C LYS A 247 42.85 -42.77 -7.14
N ILE A 248 42.67 -42.54 -5.83
CA ILE A 248 43.08 -43.47 -4.77
C ILE A 248 42.31 -44.79 -4.90
N HIS A 249 41.00 -44.75 -5.16
CA HIS A 249 40.17 -45.94 -5.36
C HIS A 249 40.61 -46.75 -6.60
N GLU A 250 40.85 -46.09 -7.74
CA GLU A 250 41.37 -46.73 -8.97
C GLU A 250 42.71 -47.44 -8.72
N LEU A 251 43.63 -46.79 -7.99
CA LEU A 251 44.92 -47.39 -7.62
C LEU A 251 44.74 -48.54 -6.62
N GLY A 252 43.80 -48.43 -5.68
CA GLY A 252 43.43 -49.50 -4.76
C GLY A 252 42.93 -50.75 -5.47
N MET A 253 42.06 -50.60 -6.48
CA MET A 253 41.60 -51.71 -7.34
C MET A 253 42.76 -52.37 -8.09
N LYS A 254 43.66 -51.57 -8.69
CA LYS A 254 44.86 -52.08 -9.38
C LYS A 254 45.79 -52.86 -8.44
N ILE A 255 46.00 -52.37 -7.22
CA ILE A 255 46.79 -53.07 -6.19
C ILE A 255 46.12 -54.39 -5.78
N ALA A 256 44.78 -54.44 -5.68
CA ALA A 256 44.06 -55.67 -5.37
C ALA A 256 44.23 -56.73 -6.47
N VAL A 257 44.11 -56.35 -7.74
CA VAL A 257 44.35 -57.25 -8.89
C VAL A 257 45.79 -57.76 -8.89
N LEU A 258 46.79 -56.89 -8.73
CA LEU A 258 48.20 -57.30 -8.66
C LEU A 258 48.49 -58.24 -7.48
N LYS A 259 47.83 -58.05 -6.33
CA LYS A 259 47.92 -58.97 -5.18
C LYS A 259 47.32 -60.34 -5.48
N SER A 260 46.18 -60.40 -6.18
CA SER A 260 45.56 -61.67 -6.57
C SER A 260 46.44 -62.43 -7.59
N GLN A 261 46.96 -61.75 -8.60
CA GLN A 261 47.87 -62.34 -9.60
C GLN A 261 49.18 -62.82 -8.95
N SER A 262 49.73 -62.06 -8.00
CA SER A 262 50.91 -62.48 -7.22
C SER A 262 50.64 -63.70 -6.32
N ALA A 263 49.39 -63.90 -5.88
CA ALA A 263 48.98 -65.10 -5.16
C ALA A 263 48.84 -66.30 -6.10
N GLU A 264 48.28 -66.08 -7.30
CA GLU A 264 48.14 -67.09 -8.34
C GLU A 264 49.50 -67.61 -8.81
N TYR A 265 50.47 -66.74 -9.09
CA TYR A 265 51.84 -67.16 -9.42
C TYR A 265 52.50 -67.97 -8.28
N ARG A 266 52.33 -67.55 -7.02
CA ARG A 266 52.84 -68.34 -5.88
C ARG A 266 52.20 -69.73 -5.82
N ASN A 267 50.89 -69.83 -6.07
CA ASN A 267 50.19 -71.12 -6.10
C ASN A 267 50.66 -72.01 -7.27
N GLN A 268 50.95 -71.41 -8.43
CA GLN A 268 51.52 -72.12 -9.58
C GLN A 268 52.94 -72.63 -9.29
N PHE A 269 53.81 -71.82 -8.68
CA PHE A 269 55.15 -72.26 -8.25
C PHE A 269 55.06 -73.38 -7.20
N GLU A 270 54.20 -73.25 -6.19
CA GLU A 270 53.97 -74.29 -5.17
C GLU A 270 53.51 -75.62 -5.79
N ALA A 271 52.61 -75.58 -6.77
CA ALA A 271 52.19 -76.77 -7.51
C ALA A 271 53.33 -77.38 -8.33
N LEU A 272 54.16 -76.55 -8.97
CA LEU A 272 55.33 -77.00 -9.74
C LEU A 272 56.43 -77.60 -8.85
N TYR A 273 56.68 -77.04 -7.67
CA TYR A 273 57.58 -77.62 -6.68
C TYR A 273 57.13 -79.02 -6.24
N LYS A 274 55.84 -79.21 -5.94
CA LYS A 274 55.28 -80.53 -5.60
C LYS A 274 55.36 -81.54 -6.74
N HIS A 275 55.17 -81.08 -7.99
CA HIS A 275 55.34 -81.95 -9.15
C HIS A 275 56.81 -82.36 -9.34
N MET A 276 57.75 -81.42 -9.16
CA MET A 276 59.19 -81.71 -9.20
C MET A 276 59.62 -82.65 -8.07
N GLU A 277 59.12 -82.46 -6.85
CA GLU A 277 59.34 -83.37 -5.73
C GLU A 277 58.82 -84.79 -6.04
N GLY A 278 57.62 -84.90 -6.63
CA GLY A 278 57.09 -86.19 -7.12
C GLY A 278 58.02 -86.87 -8.12
N LEU A 279 58.49 -86.13 -9.14
CA LEU A 279 59.44 -86.65 -10.13
C LEU A 279 60.78 -87.07 -9.52
N THR A 280 61.31 -86.32 -8.54
CA THR A 280 62.54 -86.70 -7.82
C THR A 280 62.34 -88.01 -7.06
N ASN A 281 61.22 -88.17 -6.33
CA ASN A 281 60.89 -89.41 -5.62
C ASN A 281 60.76 -90.61 -6.57
N ASP A 282 60.16 -90.43 -7.75
CA ASP A 282 60.04 -91.49 -8.76
C ASP A 282 61.39 -91.82 -9.42
N MET A 283 62.26 -90.83 -9.62
CA MET A 283 63.63 -91.03 -10.07
C MET A 283 64.46 -91.82 -9.03
N GLU A 284 64.33 -91.50 -7.74
CA GLU A 284 65.00 -92.23 -6.65
C GLU A 284 64.55 -93.70 -6.61
N ARG A 285 63.24 -93.96 -6.67
CA ARG A 285 62.68 -95.33 -6.78
C ARG A 285 63.18 -96.08 -8.02
N SER A 286 63.26 -95.39 -9.17
CA SER A 286 63.77 -95.98 -10.40
C SER A 286 65.26 -96.32 -10.29
N ASN A 287 66.06 -95.46 -9.66
CA ASN A 287 67.48 -95.70 -9.41
C ASN A 287 67.70 -96.87 -8.44
N GLU A 288 66.90 -96.97 -7.37
CA GLU A 288 66.92 -98.12 -6.45
C GLU A 288 66.57 -99.43 -7.18
N MET A 289 65.56 -99.41 -8.06
CA MET A 289 65.21 -100.56 -8.88
C MET A 289 66.34 -100.96 -9.85
N VAL A 290 67.00 -99.99 -10.49
CA VAL A 290 68.17 -100.25 -11.35
C VAL A 290 69.31 -100.89 -10.56
N TYR A 291 69.60 -100.40 -9.34
CA TYR A 291 70.64 -100.97 -8.48
C TYR A 291 70.34 -102.44 -8.11
N ILE A 292 69.10 -102.76 -7.73
CA ILE A 292 68.66 -104.13 -7.44
C ILE A 292 68.76 -105.03 -8.69
N LEU A 293 68.48 -104.50 -9.88
CA LEU A 293 68.62 -105.24 -11.13
C LEU A 293 70.09 -105.47 -11.51
N GLN A 294 70.98 -104.51 -11.23
CA GLN A 294 72.43 -104.66 -11.38
C GLN A 294 73.00 -105.73 -10.44
N GLU A 295 72.65 -105.72 -9.14
CA GLU A 295 73.07 -106.75 -8.19
C GLU A 295 72.64 -108.16 -8.64
N LYS A 296 71.39 -108.29 -9.12
CA LYS A 296 70.88 -109.56 -9.67
C LYS A 296 71.60 -109.99 -10.95
N LEU A 297 71.98 -109.04 -11.80
CA LEU A 297 72.75 -109.31 -13.02
C LEU A 297 74.17 -109.77 -12.66
N GLU A 298 74.87 -109.08 -11.76
CA GLU A 298 76.20 -109.46 -11.29
C GLU A 298 76.20 -110.84 -10.61
N ALA A 299 75.18 -111.16 -9.82
CA ALA A 299 75.00 -112.48 -9.23
C ALA A 299 74.79 -113.56 -10.30
N LYS A 300 74.02 -113.27 -11.35
CA LYS A 300 73.84 -114.18 -12.50
C LYS A 300 75.12 -114.33 -13.33
N ASP A 301 75.88 -113.26 -13.54
CA ASP A 301 77.17 -113.30 -14.22
C ASP A 301 78.23 -114.04 -13.39
N TYR A 302 78.13 -114.04 -12.06
CA TYR A 302 78.96 -114.87 -11.19
C TYR A 302 78.55 -116.35 -11.26
N GLU A 303 77.25 -116.66 -11.22
CA GLU A 303 76.75 -118.02 -11.43
C GLU A 303 77.17 -118.57 -12.80
N LEU A 304 77.06 -117.76 -13.87
CA LEU A 304 77.48 -118.11 -15.22
C LEU A 304 79.00 -118.35 -15.29
N ARG A 305 79.83 -117.45 -14.72
CA ARG A 305 81.29 -117.66 -14.64
C ARG A 305 81.65 -118.95 -13.90
N LYS A 306 81.03 -119.20 -12.74
CA LYS A 306 81.26 -120.42 -11.96
C LYS A 306 80.81 -121.67 -12.70
N LEU A 307 79.67 -121.62 -13.39
CA LEU A 307 79.19 -122.74 -14.22
C LEU A 307 80.14 -122.98 -15.40
N ASN A 308 80.64 -121.92 -16.03
CA ASN A 308 81.63 -122.00 -17.11
C ASN A 308 82.98 -122.58 -16.63
N GLU A 309 83.46 -122.16 -15.46
CA GLU A 309 84.65 -122.74 -14.81
C GLU A 309 84.44 -124.23 -14.47
N LEU A 310 83.26 -124.61 -13.99
CA LEU A 310 82.90 -126.02 -13.76
C LEU A 310 82.79 -126.80 -15.07
N PHE A 311 82.31 -126.21 -16.16
CA PHE A 311 82.34 -126.81 -17.50
C PHE A 311 83.78 -127.00 -17.98
N SER A 312 84.65 -126.00 -17.89
CA SER A 312 86.07 -126.15 -18.27
C SER A 312 86.86 -127.11 -17.35
N GLN A 313 86.52 -127.20 -16.06
CA GLN A 313 87.05 -128.24 -15.19
C GLN A 313 86.50 -129.62 -15.56
N LYS A 314 85.22 -129.71 -15.95
CA LYS A 314 84.61 -130.96 -16.39
C LYS A 314 85.20 -131.41 -17.73
N GLU A 315 85.48 -130.51 -18.66
CA GLU A 315 86.28 -130.78 -19.88
C GLU A 315 87.70 -131.22 -19.53
N ALA A 316 88.32 -130.66 -18.49
CA ALA A 316 89.66 -131.08 -18.04
C ALA A 316 89.66 -132.42 -17.28
N THR A 317 88.55 -132.81 -16.63
CA THR A 317 88.38 -134.14 -16.03
C THR A 317 87.89 -135.18 -17.01
N GLU A 318 87.05 -134.81 -17.99
CA GLU A 318 86.69 -135.65 -19.13
C GLU A 318 87.91 -135.87 -20.01
N GLN A 319 88.80 -134.89 -20.20
CA GLN A 319 90.14 -135.19 -20.72
C GLN A 319 90.90 -136.19 -19.83
N ARG A 320 90.84 -136.08 -18.50
CA ARG A 320 91.56 -137.00 -17.59
C ARG A 320 91.00 -138.43 -17.55
N ASP A 321 89.70 -138.61 -17.79
CA ASP A 321 89.02 -139.90 -17.78
C ASP A 321 88.86 -140.49 -19.20
N ASP A 322 88.78 -139.67 -20.25
CA ASP A 322 88.88 -140.08 -21.68
C ASP A 322 90.34 -140.28 -22.13
N TYR A 323 91.34 -139.84 -21.37
CA TYR A 323 92.73 -140.31 -21.55
C TYR A 323 92.93 -141.79 -21.16
N GLU A 324 91.89 -142.49 -20.65
CA GLU A 324 91.86 -143.96 -20.61
C GLU A 324 90.99 -144.59 -21.74
N ASN A 325 90.39 -143.80 -22.64
CA ASN A 325 89.77 -144.30 -23.88
C ASN A 325 89.69 -143.28 -25.04
N GLY A 326 90.68 -143.35 -25.95
CA GLY A 326 90.35 -143.35 -27.39
C GLY A 326 90.17 -142.02 -28.13
N VAL A 327 91.27 -141.27 -28.32
CA VAL A 327 91.89 -141.05 -29.65
C VAL A 327 91.00 -140.57 -30.84
N LYS A 328 91.40 -139.44 -31.48
CA LYS A 328 91.04 -138.88 -32.83
C LYS A 328 89.80 -137.98 -32.96
N GLU A 329 89.73 -136.96 -33.85
CA GLU A 329 90.69 -136.18 -34.69
C GLU A 329 89.94 -134.93 -35.25
N GLU A 330 90.66 -133.87 -35.68
CA GLU A 330 90.18 -132.67 -36.47
C GLU A 330 89.17 -131.68 -35.79
N VAL A 331 89.27 -130.32 -35.76
CA VAL A 331 89.96 -129.23 -36.52
C VAL A 331 89.21 -128.77 -37.80
N PRO A 332 88.95 -127.46 -38.08
CA PRO A 332 88.64 -126.28 -37.22
C PRO A 332 87.52 -125.37 -37.87
N ALA A 333 87.67 -124.03 -37.76
CA ALA A 333 86.98 -122.91 -38.46
C ALA A 333 85.67 -122.41 -37.82
N ASN A 334 85.60 -121.21 -37.24
CA ASN A 334 85.76 -119.82 -37.76
C ASN A 334 84.48 -119.26 -38.38
N GLU A 335 83.92 -118.22 -37.75
CA GLU A 335 83.70 -116.84 -38.26
C GLU A 335 82.99 -116.06 -37.11
N GLU A 336 83.43 -114.89 -36.67
CA GLU A 336 83.26 -113.56 -37.30
C GLU A 336 81.76 -113.15 -37.44
N ASN A 337 81.30 -111.92 -37.14
CA ASN A 337 81.91 -110.68 -36.62
C ASN A 337 80.80 -109.69 -36.20
N SER A 338 81.14 -108.43 -35.89
CA SER A 338 80.26 -107.24 -35.79
C SER A 338 79.37 -107.15 -34.53
N ALA A 339 79.46 -106.16 -33.62
CA ALA A 339 79.71 -104.70 -33.70
C ALA A 339 78.51 -103.86 -34.19
N GLY A 340 78.30 -102.70 -33.54
CA GLY A 340 77.19 -101.75 -33.75
C GLY A 340 76.52 -101.37 -32.41
N ALA A 341 77.02 -100.43 -31.61
CA ALA A 341 77.25 -98.99 -31.82
C ALA A 341 76.05 -98.11 -31.38
N GLU A 342 76.40 -97.03 -30.68
CA GLU A 342 75.59 -96.03 -29.97
C GLU A 342 74.59 -95.25 -30.84
N ALA A 343 73.51 -94.78 -30.20
CA ALA A 343 73.09 -93.36 -30.21
C ALA A 343 72.01 -93.10 -29.14
#